data_AF-A0A9E4FBF5-F1
#
_entry.id   AF-A0A9E4FBF5-F1
#
_cell.length_a   1.000
_cell.length_b   1.000
_cell.length_c   1.000
_cell.angle_alpha   90.00
_cell.angle_beta   90.00
_cell.angle_gamma   90.00
#
_symmetry.space_group_name_H-M   'P 1'
#
loop_
_entity.id
_entity.type
_entity.pdbx_description
1 polymer ?
#
loop_
_entity_poly.entity_id
_entity_poly.type
_entity_poly.pdbx_seq_one_letter_code
_entity_poly.pdbx_strand_id
1 'polypeptide(L)'
;MTEAQSRKRELEQELQLVREMTRRRLYDLDEGEKMVRDIELQLSGLSIPKFDAVEEAGKLLENFGEYWQTLGLKERHAILTTMLEVVYVDLETSELVGLAPKSPFILVFLAMTERKEVKVYDGRHVSTKP
;
A
#
# COMPACT_ATOMS: atom_id res chain seq x y z
N MET A 1 11.32 22.30 9.25
CA MET A 1 11.08 20.93 9.74
C MET A 1 9.59 20.72 9.74
N THR A 2 9.10 19.69 9.05
CA THR A 2 7.68 19.32 9.15
C THR A 2 7.38 18.80 10.56
N GLU A 3 6.15 18.97 11.04
CA GLU A 3 5.72 18.54 12.39
C GLU A 3 6.07 17.07 12.66
N ALA A 4 5.94 16.21 11.66
CA ALA A 4 6.31 14.81 11.72
C ALA A 4 7.83 14.57 11.88
N GLN A 5 8.69 15.40 11.27
CA GLN A 5 10.15 15.35 11.46
C GLN A 5 10.55 15.79 12.88
N SER A 6 9.88 16.82 13.41
CA SER A 6 10.08 17.27 14.79
C SER A 6 9.68 16.17 15.77
N ARG A 7 8.51 15.56 15.57
CA ARG A 7 8.02 14.48 16.42
C ARG A 7 8.91 13.24 16.39
N LYS A 8 9.41 12.86 15.21
CA LYS A 8 10.37 11.77 15.08
C LYS A 8 11.65 12.04 15.89
N ARG A 9 12.17 13.26 15.79
CA ARG A 9 13.39 13.67 16.49
C ARG A 9 13.20 13.68 18.02
N GLU A 10 12.04 14.11 18.50
CA GLU A 10 11.69 14.05 19.93
C GLU A 10 11.68 12.60 20.43
N LEU A 11 11.02 11.69 19.71
CA LEU A 11 10.96 10.28 20.08
C LEU A 11 12.33 9.58 20.03
N GLU A 12 13.20 9.96 19.09
CA GLU A 12 14.58 9.46 19.04
C GLU A 12 15.42 9.93 20.25
N GLN A 13 15.22 11.17 20.69
CA GLN A 13 15.88 11.71 21.89
C GLN A 13 15.36 11.04 23.16
N GLU A 14 14.04 10.84 23.26
CA GLU A 14 13.40 10.14 24.36
C GLU A 14 13.87 8.69 24.46
N LEU A 15 13.98 7.98 23.33
CA LEU A 15 14.52 6.62 23.27
C LEU A 15 15.96 6.54 23.77
N GLN A 16 16.81 7.50 23.38
CA GLN A 16 18.19 7.56 23.87
C GLN A 16 18.25 7.76 25.38
N LEU A 17 17.43 8.66 25.90
CA LEU A 17 17.36 8.96 27.33
C LEU A 17 16.88 7.73 28.13
N VAL A 18 15.80 7.08 27.70
CA VAL A 18 15.26 5.90 28.38
C VAL A 18 16.30 4.78 28.39
N ARG A 19 16.96 4.50 27.26
CA ARG A 19 18.03 3.48 27.19
C ARG A 19 19.19 3.78 28.12
N GLU A 20 19.57 5.04 28.25
CA GLU A 20 20.63 5.46 29.18
C GLU A 20 20.20 5.30 30.64
N MET A 21 18.97 5.71 30.98
CA MET A 21 18.44 5.59 32.35
C MET A 21 18.27 4.13 32.77
N THR A 22 17.79 3.26 31.88
CA THR A 22 17.72 1.81 32.11
C THR A 22 19.11 1.21 32.31
N ARG A 23 20.11 1.59 31.50
CA ARG A 23 21.51 1.13 31.66
C ARG A 23 22.10 1.55 33.01
N ARG A 24 21.76 2.75 33.48
CA ARG A 24 22.18 3.28 34.79
C ARG A 24 21.38 2.70 35.96
N ARG A 25 20.43 1.78 35.72
CA ARG A 25 19.51 1.19 36.71
C ARG A 25 18.72 2.25 37.50
N LEU A 26 18.40 3.36 36.83
CA LEU A 26 17.54 4.41 37.39
C LEU A 26 16.05 4.05 37.25
N TYR A 27 15.74 3.06 36.41
CA TYR A 27 14.45 2.38 36.31
C TYR A 27 14.59 0.90 36.61
N ASP A 28 13.47 0.29 36.94
CA ASP A 28 13.34 -1.15 36.83
C ASP A 28 13.56 -1.58 35.37
N LEU A 29 14.24 -2.72 35.18
CA LEU A 29 14.65 -3.18 33.86
C LEU A 29 13.44 -3.48 32.98
N ASP A 30 12.40 -4.11 33.55
CA ASP A 30 11.19 -4.48 32.83
C ASP A 30 10.40 -3.24 32.39
N GLU A 31 10.33 -2.22 33.23
CA GLU A 31 9.71 -0.93 32.90
C GLU A 31 10.47 -0.20 31.80
N GLY A 32 11.81 -0.18 31.89
CA GLY A 32 12.67 0.44 30.89
C GLY A 32 12.58 -0.24 29.51
N GLU A 33 12.56 -1.57 29.47
CA GLU A 33 12.42 -2.34 28.23
C GLU A 33 11.04 -2.14 27.58
N LYS A 34 9.98 -2.06 28.40
CA LYS A 34 8.64 -1.76 27.90
C LYS A 34 8.56 -0.37 27.26
N MET A 35 9.13 0.65 27.90
CA MET A 35 9.18 2.01 27.35
C MET A 35 9.98 2.07 26.04
N VAL A 36 11.12 1.37 25.95
CA VAL A 36 11.90 1.25 24.71
C VAL A 36 11.04 0.68 23.59
N ARG A 37 10.34 -0.43 23.86
CA ARG A 37 9.48 -1.10 22.87
C ARG A 37 8.34 -0.20 22.39
N ASP A 38 7.70 0.53 23.30
CA ASP A 38 6.59 1.42 22.97
C ASP A 38 7.06 2.60 22.09
N ILE A 39 8.22 3.18 22.39
CA ILE A 39 8.81 4.27 21.59
C ILE A 39 9.27 3.76 20.21
N GLU A 40 9.88 2.58 20.13
CA GLU A 40 10.26 1.93 18.86
C GLU A 40 9.03 1.65 17.98
N LEU A 41 7.93 1.22 18.58
CA LEU A 41 6.67 1.02 17.87
C LEU A 41 6.14 2.36 17.30
N GLN A 42 6.16 3.42 18.09
CA GLN A 42 5.76 4.77 17.63
C GLN A 42 6.65 5.27 16.49
N LEU A 43 7.97 5.07 16.60
CA LEU A 43 8.93 5.43 15.54
C LEU A 43 8.69 4.64 14.25
N SER A 44 8.32 3.36 14.35
CA SER A 44 7.99 2.52 13.19
C SER A 44 6.70 2.98 12.49
N GLY A 45 5.70 3.41 13.26
CA GLY A 45 4.45 3.99 12.74
C GLY A 45 4.63 5.38 12.13
N LEU A 46 5.65 6.12 12.53
CA LEU A 46 6.00 7.45 12.01
C LEU A 46 6.86 7.42 10.74
N SER A 47 6.84 6.31 9.97
CA SER A 47 7.51 6.22 8.68
C SER A 47 6.93 7.22 7.69
N ILE A 48 7.45 8.45 7.69
CA ILE A 48 7.21 9.47 6.68
C ILE A 48 7.87 8.94 5.40
N PRO A 49 7.11 8.58 4.35
CA PRO A 49 7.72 8.29 3.07
C PRO A 49 8.50 9.55 2.65
N LYS A 50 9.78 9.38 2.29
CA LYS A 50 10.61 10.48 1.82
C LYS A 50 9.84 11.21 0.72
N PHE A 51 9.77 12.54 0.79
CA PHE A 51 9.00 13.36 -0.14
C PHE A 51 9.27 12.97 -1.60
N ASP A 52 10.53 12.68 -1.93
CA ASP A 52 10.96 12.19 -3.24
C ASP A 52 10.30 10.88 -3.66
N ALA A 53 10.13 9.92 -2.75
CA ALA A 53 9.51 8.63 -3.05
C ALA A 53 8.00 8.77 -3.34
N VAL A 54 7.34 9.75 -2.72
CA VAL A 54 5.93 10.06 -3.00
C VAL A 54 5.80 10.74 -4.36
N GLU A 55 6.69 11.68 -4.69
CA GLU A 55 6.69 12.36 -5.98
C GLU A 55 7.02 11.39 -7.13
N GLU A 56 8.00 10.51 -6.96
CA GLU A 56 8.34 9.47 -7.92
C GLU A 56 7.20 8.46 -8.11
N ALA A 57 6.57 8.01 -7.02
CA ALA A 57 5.40 7.14 -7.11
C ALA A 57 4.22 7.84 -7.82
N GLY A 58 4.02 9.14 -7.56
CA GLY A 58 3.03 9.96 -8.24
C GLY A 58 3.28 10.06 -9.74
N LYS A 59 4.51 10.40 -10.16
CA LYS A 59 4.92 10.43 -11.58
C LYS A 59 4.74 9.06 -12.24
N LEU A 60 5.03 7.98 -11.53
CA LEU A 60 4.84 6.62 -12.06
C LEU A 60 3.36 6.34 -12.34
N LEU A 61 2.46 6.72 -11.42
CA LEU A 61 1.01 6.56 -11.60
C LEU A 61 0.46 7.46 -12.72
N GLU A 62 0.91 8.70 -12.79
CA GLU A 62 0.51 9.68 -13.83
C GLU A 62 0.87 9.18 -15.23
N ASN A 63 2.08 8.64 -15.40
CA ASN A 63 2.59 8.16 -16.68
C ASN A 63 2.37 6.65 -16.89
N PHE A 64 1.63 5.98 -16.01
CA PHE A 64 1.46 4.52 -16.06
C PHE A 64 0.88 4.05 -17.40
N GLY A 65 -0.04 4.82 -17.99
CA GLY A 65 -0.63 4.50 -19.29
C GLY A 65 0.39 4.49 -20.44
N GLU A 66 1.38 5.39 -20.40
CA GLU A 66 2.46 5.44 -21.38
C GLU A 66 3.43 4.27 -21.19
N TYR A 67 3.83 4.02 -19.94
CA TYR A 67 4.67 2.88 -19.59
C TYR A 67 4.00 1.55 -19.96
N TRP A 68 2.69 1.42 -19.74
CA TRP A 68 1.95 0.22 -20.12
C TRP A 68 2.15 -0.16 -21.59
N GLN A 69 2.21 0.83 -22.49
CA GLN A 69 2.40 0.60 -23.91
C GLN A 69 3.80 0.07 -24.25
N THR A 70 4.82 0.40 -23.45
CA THR A 70 6.20 -0.06 -23.67
C THR A 70 6.48 -1.42 -23.05
N LEU A 71 5.67 -1.87 -22.09
CA LEU A 71 5.82 -3.17 -21.43
C LEU A 71 5.55 -4.35 -22.36
N GLY A 72 6.37 -5.39 -22.22
CA GLY A 72 6.19 -6.68 -22.88
C GLY A 72 5.08 -7.53 -22.25
N LEU A 73 4.69 -8.60 -22.95
CA LEU A 73 3.59 -9.47 -22.51
C LEU A 73 3.81 -10.07 -21.11
N LYS A 74 5.04 -10.46 -20.77
CA LYS A 74 5.39 -11.02 -19.46
C LYS A 74 5.19 -10.01 -18.33
N GLU A 75 5.58 -8.76 -18.56
CA GLU A 75 5.48 -7.68 -17.56
C GLU A 75 4.02 -7.28 -17.36
N ARG A 76 3.26 -7.11 -18.45
CA ARG A 76 1.82 -6.88 -18.39
C ARG A 76 1.10 -8.00 -17.66
N HIS A 77 1.45 -9.25 -17.93
CA HIS A 77 0.90 -10.40 -17.22
C HIS A 77 1.22 -10.36 -15.72
N ALA A 78 2.47 -10.07 -15.33
CA ALA A 78 2.86 -9.97 -13.93
C ALA A 78 2.11 -8.86 -13.17
N ILE A 79 1.88 -7.72 -13.82
CA ILE A 79 1.08 -6.63 -13.25
C ILE A 79 -0.37 -7.08 -13.06
N LEU A 80 -0.98 -7.69 -14.08
CA LEU A 80 -2.37 -8.13 -14.02
C LEU A 80 -2.58 -9.22 -12.94
N THR A 81 -1.70 -10.19 -12.82
CA THR A 81 -1.82 -11.25 -11.78
C THR A 81 -1.53 -10.74 -10.36
N THR A 82 -0.88 -9.58 -10.24
CA THR A 82 -0.75 -8.89 -8.94
C THR A 82 -2.10 -8.34 -8.50
N MET A 83 -2.89 -7.79 -9.42
CA MET A 83 -4.15 -7.08 -9.13
C MET A 83 -5.39 -7.96 -9.24
N LEU A 84 -5.38 -8.98 -10.11
CA LEU A 84 -6.54 -9.82 -10.42
C LEU A 84 -6.42 -11.17 -9.75
N GLU A 85 -7.56 -11.65 -9.26
CA GLU A 85 -7.74 -13.00 -8.73
C GLU A 85 -8.25 -13.94 -9.83
N VAL A 86 -9.26 -13.52 -10.59
CA VAL A 86 -9.91 -14.34 -11.63
C VAL A 86 -10.23 -13.48 -12.87
N VAL A 87 -10.15 -14.10 -14.04
CA VAL A 87 -10.63 -13.55 -15.32
C VAL A 87 -11.62 -14.53 -15.92
N TYR A 88 -12.79 -14.03 -16.33
CA TYR A 88 -13.85 -14.84 -16.95
C TYR A 88 -13.84 -14.61 -18.45
N VAL A 89 -13.75 -15.70 -19.20
CA VAL A 89 -13.73 -15.73 -20.66
C VAL A 89 -14.87 -16.61 -21.14
N ASP A 90 -15.65 -16.11 -22.11
CA ASP A 90 -16.60 -16.93 -22.84
C ASP A 90 -15.84 -17.85 -23.80
N LEU A 91 -16.04 -19.16 -23.69
CA LEU A 91 -15.30 -20.14 -24.48
C LEU A 91 -15.80 -20.26 -25.93
N GLU A 92 -17.05 -19.87 -26.20
CA GLU A 92 -17.62 -19.91 -27.55
C GLU A 92 -17.13 -18.71 -28.37
N THR A 93 -17.10 -17.52 -27.77
CA THR A 93 -16.67 -16.29 -28.45
C THR A 93 -15.20 -15.95 -28.22
N SER A 94 -14.55 -16.58 -27.24
CA SER A 94 -13.21 -16.22 -26.75
C SER A 94 -13.11 -14.78 -26.23
N GLU A 95 -14.22 -14.20 -25.79
CA GLU A 95 -14.27 -12.81 -25.30
C GLU A 95 -14.17 -12.73 -23.78
N LEU A 96 -13.56 -11.65 -23.28
CA LEU A 96 -13.49 -11.36 -21.85
C LEU A 96 -14.84 -10.81 -21.37
N VAL A 97 -15.54 -11.56 -20.53
CA VAL A 97 -16.88 -11.22 -20.03
C VAL A 97 -16.86 -10.65 -18.61
N GLY A 98 -15.74 -10.77 -17.90
CA GLY A 98 -15.57 -10.11 -16.63
C GLY A 98 -14.27 -10.43 -15.91
N LEU A 99 -14.08 -9.78 -14.77
CA LEU A 99 -12.87 -9.87 -13.97
C LEU A 99 -13.16 -9.76 -12.47
N ALA A 100 -12.36 -10.43 -11.65
CA ALA A 100 -12.40 -10.33 -10.20
C ALA A 100 -11.06 -9.77 -9.70
N PRO A 101 -11.01 -8.50 -9.25
CA PRO A 101 -9.82 -7.93 -8.64
C PRO A 101 -9.62 -8.50 -7.23
N LYS A 102 -8.38 -8.52 -6.75
CA LYS A 102 -8.08 -8.76 -5.34
C LYS A 102 -8.61 -7.63 -4.49
N SER A 103 -8.89 -7.91 -3.21
CA SER A 103 -9.52 -6.98 -2.27
C SER A 103 -8.96 -5.55 -2.27
N PRO A 104 -7.62 -5.31 -2.31
CA PRO A 104 -7.07 -3.95 -2.32
C PRO A 104 -7.37 -3.16 -3.60
N PHE A 105 -7.72 -3.83 -4.71
CA PHE A 105 -7.85 -3.22 -6.03
C PHE A 105 -9.30 -3.05 -6.50
N ILE A 106 -10.29 -3.60 -5.77
CA ILE A 106 -11.70 -3.57 -6.16
C ILE A 106 -12.18 -2.15 -6.48
N LEU A 107 -11.90 -1.17 -5.62
CA LEU A 107 -12.37 0.21 -5.80
C LEU A 107 -11.79 0.87 -7.05
N VAL A 108 -10.53 0.59 -7.40
CA VAL A 108 -9.89 1.11 -8.60
C VAL A 108 -10.58 0.58 -9.85
N PHE A 109 -10.86 -0.72 -9.90
CA PHE A 109 -11.54 -1.33 -11.05
C PHE A 109 -13.00 -0.86 -11.17
N LEU A 110 -13.73 -0.70 -10.05
CA LEU A 110 -15.09 -0.17 -10.07
C LEU A 110 -15.13 1.28 -10.60
N ALA A 111 -14.16 2.13 -10.23
CA ALA A 111 -14.06 3.48 -10.76
C ALA A 111 -13.80 3.51 -12.28
N MET A 112 -13.21 2.45 -12.85
CA MET A 112 -12.94 2.34 -14.29
C MET A 112 -14.10 1.76 -15.11
N THR A 113 -15.02 1.01 -14.48
CA THR A 113 -16.15 0.36 -15.18
C THR A 113 -17.22 1.29 -15.71
N GLU A 114 -17.25 2.57 -15.29
CA GLU A 114 -18.19 3.57 -15.85
C GLU A 114 -17.98 3.82 -17.36
N ARG A 115 -16.96 3.22 -17.98
CA ARG A 115 -16.58 3.45 -19.39
C ARG A 115 -16.74 2.24 -20.32
N LYS A 116 -17.08 1.01 -19.85
CA LYS A 116 -17.26 -0.20 -20.70
C LYS A 116 -18.14 -1.30 -20.05
N GLU A 117 -18.73 -2.17 -20.88
CA GLU A 117 -19.61 -3.31 -20.55
C GLU A 117 -18.96 -4.51 -19.80
N VAL A 118 -17.77 -4.34 -19.21
CA VAL A 118 -17.06 -5.46 -18.53
C VAL A 118 -17.52 -5.56 -17.08
N LYS A 119 -18.00 -6.74 -16.67
CA LYS A 119 -18.47 -6.97 -15.29
C LYS A 119 -17.30 -7.15 -14.32
N VAL A 120 -17.35 -6.45 -13.19
CA VAL A 120 -16.38 -6.57 -12.09
C VAL A 120 -17.03 -7.30 -10.91
N TYR A 121 -16.37 -8.36 -10.44
CA TYR A 121 -16.83 -9.21 -9.34
C TYR A 121 -16.01 -8.92 -8.07
N ASP A 122 -16.67 -8.67 -6.94
CA ASP A 122 -16.02 -8.38 -5.65
C ASP A 122 -15.96 -9.59 -4.71
N GLY A 123 -16.35 -10.77 -5.21
CA GLY A 123 -16.42 -12.02 -4.43
C GLY A 123 -17.66 -12.18 -3.55
N ARG A 124 -18.60 -11.21 -3.53
CA ARG A 124 -19.86 -11.31 -2.76
C ARG A 124 -21.10 -10.97 -3.58
N HIS A 125 -21.03 -10.08 -4.57
CA HIS A 125 -22.15 -9.75 -5.47
C HIS A 125 -21.65 -9.35 -6.88
N VAL A 126 -22.52 -9.51 -7.88
CA VAL A 126 -22.34 -8.88 -9.20
C VAL A 126 -22.77 -7.43 -9.06
N SER A 127 -21.85 -6.47 -9.16
CA SER A 127 -22.23 -5.07 -9.30
C SER A 127 -22.56 -4.78 -10.77
N THR A 128 -23.77 -5.13 -11.18
CA THR A 128 -24.43 -4.49 -12.33
C THR A 128 -25.31 -3.39 -11.78
N LYS A 129 -24.85 -2.14 -11.83
CA LYS A 129 -25.80 -1.03 -11.72
C LYS A 129 -26.53 -0.91 -13.08
N PRO A 130 -27.85 -0.74 -13.08
CA PRO A 130 -28.63 -0.54 -14.30
C PRO A 130 -28.27 0.75 -15.02
#